data_AF-A0A1B6FR90-F1
#
_entry.id   AF-A0A1B6FR90-F1
#
_cell.length_a   1.000
_cell.length_b   1.000
_cell.length_c   1.000
_cell.angle_alpha   90.00
_cell.angle_beta   90.00
_cell.angle_gamma   90.00
#
_symmetry.space_group_name_H-M   'P 1'
#
loop_
_entity.id
_entity.type
_entity.pdbx_description
1 polymer ?
#
loop_
_entity_poly.entity_id
_entity_poly.type
_entity_poly.pdbx_seq_one_letter_code
_entity_poly.pdbx_strand_id
1 'polypeptide(L)'
;LQLFGISFCLCFLLTGYAEKRYSYTEKQRYDGWFNNLAHPEWGAVDGHMTRKSPPAYSDGVYMLAGQDRPSPRKLSTLFMKGDDGMGSLKNRTALLAFFGQVVSSEIVMASESGCPIEVHQIEIEKCDEMYDKECEGGKSIPFHRAGYDRKTGQSPNSPREQINRVSSWIDGSFIYSTSEAWVNAMRSFKNGTFLSDETGKWPVRNTRMVLR
;
A
#
# COMPACT_ATOMS: atom_id res chain seq x y z
N LEU A 1 73.23 27.79 -7.50
CA LEU A 1 72.45 26.56 -7.23
C LEU A 1 71.08 26.95 -6.67
N GLN A 2 70.14 27.28 -7.56
CA GLN A 2 68.72 27.47 -7.26
C GLN A 2 68.00 26.26 -7.85
N LEU A 3 67.41 25.38 -7.04
CA LEU A 3 66.45 24.34 -7.46
C LEU A 3 65.96 23.53 -6.24
N PHE A 4 65.37 24.19 -5.24
CA PHE A 4 64.57 23.51 -4.21
C PHE A 4 63.54 24.52 -3.68
N GLY A 5 62.35 24.58 -4.28
CA GLY A 5 61.34 25.52 -3.80
C GLY A 5 60.03 25.66 -4.56
N ILE A 6 59.70 24.80 -5.53
CA ILE A 6 58.45 24.98 -6.33
C ILE A 6 57.55 23.74 -6.39
N SER A 7 57.91 22.61 -5.75
CA SER A 7 57.11 21.39 -5.88
C SER A 7 56.02 21.16 -4.82
N PHE A 8 55.77 22.10 -3.88
CA PHE A 8 54.82 21.89 -2.77
C PHE A 8 53.56 22.78 -2.81
N CYS A 9 53.38 23.60 -3.84
CA CYS A 9 52.27 24.58 -3.89
C CYS A 9 51.17 24.25 -4.92
N LEU A 10 51.07 23.00 -5.37
CA LEU A 10 50.11 22.59 -6.42
C LEU A 10 49.05 21.58 -5.95
N CYS A 11 48.97 21.28 -4.65
CA CYS A 11 48.10 20.21 -4.13
C CYS A 11 46.85 20.68 -3.37
N PHE A 12 46.52 21.98 -3.33
CA PHE A 12 45.46 22.48 -2.43
C PHE A 12 44.43 23.46 -3.03
N LEU A 13 44.25 23.51 -4.35
CA LEU A 13 43.26 24.41 -4.98
C LEU A 13 42.32 23.72 -5.98
N LEU A 14 41.95 22.46 -5.71
CA LEU A 14 40.79 21.83 -6.34
C LEU A 14 39.84 21.32 -5.25
N THR A 15 39.48 22.19 -4.31
CA THR A 15 38.25 22.01 -3.55
C THR A 15 37.10 22.20 -4.53
N GLY A 16 36.64 21.09 -5.12
CA GLY A 16 35.46 21.07 -5.97
C GLY A 16 34.29 21.71 -5.23
N TYR A 17 33.91 22.90 -5.66
CA TYR A 17 32.64 23.50 -5.30
C TYR A 17 31.57 22.57 -5.88
N ALA A 18 30.97 21.73 -5.04
CA ALA A 18 29.77 21.01 -5.41
C ALA A 18 28.67 22.06 -5.60
N GLU A 19 28.43 22.44 -6.85
CA GLU A 19 27.32 23.32 -7.23
C GLU A 19 26.03 22.72 -6.68
N LYS A 20 25.39 23.39 -5.71
CA LYS A 20 24.02 23.06 -5.32
C LYS A 20 23.12 23.35 -6.52
N ARG A 21 22.81 22.32 -7.29
CA ARG A 21 21.77 22.37 -8.33
C ARG A 21 20.42 22.49 -7.65
N TYR A 22 19.93 23.70 -7.48
CA TYR A 22 18.53 23.93 -7.11
C TYR A 22 17.65 23.60 -8.31
N SER A 23 16.67 22.73 -8.12
CA SER A 23 15.62 22.51 -9.12
C SER A 23 14.56 23.58 -8.91
N TYR A 24 14.32 24.42 -9.92
CA TYR A 24 13.25 25.42 -9.92
C TYR A 24 11.86 24.85 -10.19
N THR A 25 11.76 23.52 -10.29
CA THR A 25 10.50 22.82 -10.55
C THR A 25 10.02 22.20 -9.25
N GLU A 26 8.77 22.44 -8.91
CA GLU A 26 8.08 21.73 -7.85
C GLU A 26 8.19 20.22 -8.06
N LYS A 27 8.61 19.50 -7.02
CA LYS A 27 8.67 18.04 -7.03
C LYS A 27 7.41 17.50 -6.40
N GLN A 28 6.85 16.47 -7.03
CA GLN A 28 5.72 15.75 -6.47
C GLN A 28 6.07 15.21 -5.08
N ARG A 29 5.14 15.36 -4.14
CA ARG A 29 5.26 14.84 -2.79
C ARG A 29 4.95 13.34 -2.77
N TYR A 30 5.58 12.62 -1.85
CA TYR A 30 5.37 11.18 -1.67
C TYR A 30 4.01 10.84 -1.03
N ASP A 31 3.43 11.76 -0.28
CA ASP A 31 2.20 11.56 0.49
C ASP A 31 0.91 11.85 -0.29
N GLY A 32 1.03 12.27 -1.55
CA GLY A 32 -0.08 12.63 -2.43
C GLY A 32 -0.77 13.96 -2.11
N TRP A 33 -0.30 14.71 -1.09
CA TRP A 33 -0.84 16.01 -0.73
C TRP A 33 -0.51 17.09 -1.78
N PHE A 34 -1.34 18.15 -1.80
CA PHE A 34 -1.18 19.34 -2.65
C PHE A 34 -1.19 19.07 -4.16
N ASN A 35 -1.64 17.90 -4.60
CA ASN A 35 -1.80 17.60 -6.03
C ASN A 35 -2.94 18.42 -6.66
N ASN A 36 -4.03 18.62 -5.91
CA ASN A 36 -5.13 19.50 -6.31
C ASN A 36 -5.00 20.87 -5.62
N LEU A 37 -5.12 21.95 -6.41
CA LEU A 37 -4.96 23.33 -5.94
C LEU A 37 -6.05 23.78 -4.96
N ALA A 38 -7.29 23.34 -5.15
CA ALA A 38 -8.44 23.74 -4.34
C ALA A 38 -8.67 22.80 -3.15
N HIS A 39 -8.30 21.53 -3.32
CA HIS A 39 -8.48 20.46 -2.33
C HIS A 39 -7.17 19.69 -2.12
N PRO A 40 -6.23 20.26 -1.36
CA PRO A 40 -4.90 19.67 -1.16
C PRO A 40 -4.89 18.23 -0.65
N GLU A 41 -5.96 17.81 0.03
CA GLU A 41 -6.12 16.48 0.63
C GLU A 41 -6.59 15.40 -0.35
N TRP A 42 -7.04 15.76 -1.55
CA TRP A 42 -7.58 14.78 -2.49
C TRP A 42 -6.52 13.81 -2.99
N GLY A 43 -6.80 12.51 -2.81
CA GLY A 43 -5.89 11.43 -3.19
C GLY A 43 -4.64 11.33 -2.33
N ALA A 44 -4.56 12.09 -1.23
CA ALA A 44 -3.52 11.94 -0.24
C ALA A 44 -3.68 10.63 0.56
N VAL A 45 -2.57 10.19 1.15
CA VAL A 45 -2.56 9.04 2.07
C VAL A 45 -3.45 9.29 3.29
N ASP A 46 -4.00 8.20 3.83
CA ASP A 46 -4.98 8.19 4.92
C ASP A 46 -6.29 8.96 4.61
N GLY A 47 -6.51 9.33 3.34
CA GLY A 47 -7.77 9.89 2.86
C GLY A 47 -8.91 8.86 2.83
N HIS A 48 -10.15 9.35 2.77
CA HIS A 48 -11.33 8.48 2.67
C HIS A 48 -11.45 7.85 1.28
N MET A 49 -11.90 6.60 1.23
CA MET A 49 -12.31 5.98 -0.03
C MET A 49 -13.60 6.61 -0.56
N THR A 50 -13.66 6.87 -1.86
CA THR A 50 -14.88 7.42 -2.49
C THR A 50 -16.01 6.40 -2.53
N ARG A 51 -17.22 6.82 -2.18
CA ARG A 51 -18.44 6.02 -2.30
C ARG A 51 -19.26 6.43 -3.52
N LYS A 52 -19.65 5.45 -4.34
CA LYS A 52 -20.63 5.64 -5.44
C LYS A 52 -22.08 5.51 -4.98
N SER A 53 -22.31 4.84 -3.85
CA SER A 53 -23.62 4.66 -3.22
C SER A 53 -23.49 4.87 -1.71
N PRO A 54 -24.59 5.21 -1.01
CA PRO A 54 -24.59 5.22 0.44
C PRO A 54 -24.09 3.90 1.04
N PRO A 55 -23.41 3.92 2.20
CA PRO A 55 -22.97 2.69 2.86
C PRO A 55 -24.16 1.86 3.34
N ALA A 56 -24.04 0.54 3.23
CA ALA A 56 -25.05 -0.42 3.67
C ALA A 56 -24.55 -1.17 4.91
N TYR A 57 -24.74 -0.57 6.08
CA TYR A 57 -24.52 -1.19 7.39
C TYR A 57 -25.86 -1.62 8.00
N SER A 58 -25.89 -2.69 8.80
CA SER A 58 -27.14 -3.21 9.38
C SER A 58 -27.78 -2.25 10.36
N ASP A 59 -26.97 -1.47 11.08
CA ASP A 59 -27.37 -0.38 11.98
C ASP A 59 -27.39 0.99 11.30
N GLY A 60 -27.06 1.05 10.00
CA GLY A 60 -26.87 2.30 9.27
C GLY A 60 -25.58 3.07 9.62
N VAL A 61 -24.71 2.52 10.48
CA VAL A 61 -23.53 3.24 10.98
C VAL A 61 -22.23 2.48 10.76
N TYR A 62 -22.07 1.29 11.34
CA TYR A 62 -20.80 0.56 11.28
C TYR A 62 -20.94 -0.97 11.37
N MET A 63 -22.08 -1.52 11.80
CA MET A 63 -22.25 -2.96 11.93
C MET A 63 -22.31 -3.63 10.55
N LEU A 64 -21.50 -4.68 10.35
CA LEU A 64 -21.47 -5.42 9.10
C LEU A 64 -22.87 -5.92 8.75
N ALA A 65 -23.36 -5.52 7.57
CA ALA A 65 -24.61 -6.00 7.02
C ALA A 65 -24.48 -7.47 6.55
N GLY A 66 -25.63 -8.10 6.29
CA GLY A 66 -25.67 -9.43 5.69
C GLY A 66 -25.70 -10.59 6.69
N GLN A 67 -26.17 -10.36 7.92
CA GLN A 67 -26.44 -11.44 8.88
C GLN A 67 -27.53 -12.41 8.37
N ASP A 68 -28.35 -11.96 7.44
CA ASP A 68 -29.39 -12.70 6.72
C ASP A 68 -28.88 -13.35 5.41
N ARG A 69 -27.60 -13.19 5.08
CA ARG A 69 -27.00 -13.69 3.83
C ARG A 69 -26.21 -14.97 4.09
N PRO A 70 -26.04 -15.85 3.08
CA PRO A 70 -25.17 -17.00 3.21
C PRO A 70 -23.74 -16.61 3.55
N SER A 71 -23.01 -17.48 4.25
CA SER A 71 -21.63 -17.20 4.64
C SER A 71 -20.75 -16.95 3.41
N PRO A 72 -19.76 -16.03 3.49
CA PRO A 72 -18.81 -15.80 2.39
C PRO A 72 -18.12 -17.07 1.89
N ARG A 73 -17.85 -18.04 2.78
CA ARG A 73 -17.28 -19.33 2.41
C ARG A 73 -18.23 -20.15 1.55
N LYS A 74 -19.52 -20.22 1.91
CA LYS A 74 -20.54 -20.89 1.08
C LYS A 74 -20.62 -20.27 -0.32
N LEU A 75 -20.66 -18.94 -0.40
CA LEU A 75 -20.70 -18.23 -1.69
C LEU A 75 -19.42 -18.50 -2.51
N SER A 76 -18.24 -18.53 -1.86
CA SER A 76 -16.98 -18.89 -2.51
C SER A 76 -17.04 -20.29 -3.11
N THR A 77 -17.53 -21.29 -2.38
CA THR A 77 -17.68 -22.66 -2.89
C THR A 77 -18.71 -22.73 -4.02
N LEU A 78 -19.82 -22.00 -3.94
CA LEU A 78 -20.87 -22.03 -4.97
C LEU A 78 -20.47 -21.35 -6.27
N PHE A 79 -19.74 -20.24 -6.21
CA PHE A 79 -19.44 -19.41 -7.39
C PHE A 79 -18.01 -19.52 -7.91
N MET A 80 -17.04 -19.81 -7.04
CA MET A 80 -15.62 -19.78 -7.40
C MET A 80 -15.00 -21.18 -7.53
N LYS A 81 -15.72 -22.25 -7.12
CA LYS A 81 -15.27 -23.62 -7.35
C LYS A 81 -15.45 -23.98 -8.83
N GLY A 82 -14.40 -24.51 -9.45
CA GLY A 82 -14.39 -24.93 -10.84
C GLY A 82 -13.06 -25.60 -11.19
N ASP A 83 -12.92 -26.02 -12.44
CA ASP A 83 -11.70 -26.65 -12.93
C ASP A 83 -10.59 -25.64 -13.19
N ASP A 84 -9.37 -25.98 -12.81
CA ASP A 84 -8.18 -25.18 -13.12
C ASP A 84 -7.75 -25.35 -14.58
N GLY A 85 -6.85 -24.49 -15.05
CA GLY A 85 -6.25 -24.61 -16.40
C GLY A 85 -7.10 -24.02 -17.53
N MET A 86 -8.25 -23.42 -17.21
CA MET A 86 -9.03 -22.63 -18.18
C MET A 86 -8.27 -21.36 -18.57
N GLY A 87 -7.72 -21.35 -19.78
CA GLY A 87 -6.99 -20.21 -20.33
C GLY A 87 -7.87 -18.99 -20.60
N SER A 88 -7.25 -17.81 -20.63
CA SER A 88 -7.96 -16.57 -20.99
C SER A 88 -8.48 -16.63 -22.44
N LEU A 89 -9.79 -16.49 -22.63
CA LEU A 89 -10.43 -16.36 -23.95
C LEU A 89 -9.86 -15.22 -24.83
N LYS A 90 -9.23 -14.22 -24.21
CA LYS A 90 -8.60 -13.08 -24.89
C LYS A 90 -7.07 -13.17 -24.99
N ASN A 91 -6.48 -14.36 -24.80
CA ASN A 91 -5.02 -14.59 -24.83
C ASN A 91 -4.22 -13.64 -23.93
N ARG A 92 -4.77 -13.30 -22.76
CA ARG A 92 -4.08 -12.44 -21.78
C ARG A 92 -2.97 -13.24 -21.11
N THR A 93 -1.84 -12.59 -20.92
CA THR A 93 -0.68 -13.18 -20.25
C THR A 93 -0.84 -13.13 -18.74
N ALA A 94 -0.15 -14.02 -18.03
CA ALA A 94 -0.04 -13.95 -16.57
C ALA A 94 0.58 -12.64 -16.11
N LEU A 95 1.55 -12.09 -16.87
CA LEU A 95 2.19 -10.80 -16.58
C LEU A 95 1.17 -9.66 -16.51
N LEU A 96 0.13 -9.66 -17.37
CA LEU A 96 -0.92 -8.64 -17.33
C LEU A 96 -1.69 -8.69 -16.00
N ALA A 97 -1.96 -9.87 -15.46
CA ALA A 97 -2.65 -10.02 -14.18
C ALA A 97 -1.80 -9.48 -13.02
N PHE A 98 -0.51 -9.81 -12.98
CA PHE A 98 0.41 -9.28 -11.97
C PHE A 98 0.63 -7.77 -12.10
N PHE A 99 0.71 -7.25 -13.32
CA PHE A 99 0.77 -5.81 -13.53
C PHE A 99 -0.50 -5.11 -13.04
N GLY A 100 -1.67 -5.72 -13.25
CA GLY A 100 -2.93 -5.25 -12.68
C GLY A 100 -2.92 -5.19 -11.14
N GLN A 101 -2.28 -6.17 -10.49
CA GLN A 101 -2.07 -6.13 -9.03
C GLN A 101 -1.17 -4.97 -8.61
N VAL A 102 -0.07 -4.72 -9.32
CA VAL A 102 0.83 -3.58 -9.07
C VAL A 102 0.04 -2.27 -9.13
N VAL A 103 -0.67 -2.04 -10.24
CA VAL A 103 -1.48 -0.82 -10.43
C VAL A 103 -2.57 -0.70 -9.35
N SER A 104 -3.24 -1.80 -9.00
CA SER A 104 -4.26 -1.78 -7.95
C SER A 104 -3.68 -1.44 -6.57
N SER A 105 -2.50 -1.99 -6.25
CA SER A 105 -1.81 -1.75 -4.97
C SER A 105 -1.23 -0.34 -4.86
N GLU A 106 -0.97 0.30 -6.01
CA GLU A 106 -0.47 1.67 -6.07
C GLU A 106 -1.55 2.69 -5.70
N ILE A 107 -2.80 2.45 -6.12
CA ILE A 107 -3.89 3.41 -5.92
C ILE A 107 -4.77 3.12 -4.69
N VAL A 108 -4.79 1.87 -4.19
CA VAL A 108 -5.64 1.46 -3.07
C VAL A 108 -4.97 0.42 -2.17
N MET A 109 -4.95 0.72 -0.87
CA MET A 109 -4.65 -0.21 0.21
C MET A 109 -5.58 0.06 1.39
N ALA A 110 -6.63 -0.76 1.52
CA ALA A 110 -7.64 -0.65 2.57
C ALA A 110 -7.85 -1.99 3.31
N SER A 111 -6.83 -2.85 3.33
CA SER A 111 -6.87 -4.17 3.98
C SER A 111 -6.16 -4.20 5.33
N GLU A 112 -5.39 -3.16 5.67
CA GLU A 112 -4.73 -3.06 6.98
C GLU A 112 -5.80 -2.99 8.10
N SER A 113 -5.58 -3.76 9.16
CA SER A 113 -6.50 -3.80 10.30
C SER A 113 -6.53 -2.47 11.05
N GLY A 114 -7.71 -2.08 11.51
CA GLY A 114 -7.90 -0.89 12.34
C GLY A 114 -7.60 -1.11 13.83
N CYS A 115 -7.64 0.00 14.57
CA CYS A 115 -7.67 0.00 16.03
C CYS A 115 -9.02 0.60 16.50
N PRO A 116 -9.79 -0.06 17.39
CA PRO A 116 -9.52 -1.37 17.97
C PRO A 116 -9.57 -2.50 16.93
N ILE A 117 -8.94 -3.64 17.25
CA ILE A 117 -8.98 -4.81 16.39
C ILE A 117 -10.41 -5.38 16.42
N GLU A 118 -11.10 -5.28 15.28
CA GLU A 118 -12.42 -5.86 15.10
C GLU A 118 -12.30 -7.13 14.26
N VAL A 119 -12.67 -8.27 14.86
CA VAL A 119 -12.66 -9.57 14.19
C VAL A 119 -14.10 -10.00 13.92
N HIS A 120 -14.38 -10.34 12.67
CA HIS A 120 -15.59 -11.03 12.28
C HIS A 120 -15.24 -12.47 11.92
N GLN A 121 -16.04 -13.42 12.39
CA GLN A 121 -15.82 -14.83 12.08
C GLN A 121 -16.63 -15.21 10.85
N ILE A 122 -15.94 -15.69 9.81
CA ILE A 122 -16.58 -16.26 8.64
C ILE A 122 -16.93 -17.70 8.98
N GLU A 123 -18.21 -17.99 9.15
CA GLU A 123 -18.70 -19.34 9.46
C GLU A 123 -18.42 -20.32 8.31
N ILE A 124 -17.90 -21.49 8.67
CA ILE A 124 -17.66 -22.60 7.76
C ILE A 124 -18.81 -23.60 7.92
N GLU A 125 -19.38 -24.05 6.81
CA GLU A 125 -20.40 -25.09 6.84
C GLU A 125 -19.81 -26.43 7.30
N LYS A 126 -20.61 -27.21 8.03
CA LYS A 126 -20.21 -28.55 8.45
C LYS A 126 -19.83 -29.38 7.22
N CYS A 127 -18.77 -30.17 7.34
CA CYS A 127 -18.23 -30.98 6.24
C CYS A 127 -17.64 -30.17 5.07
N ASP A 128 -17.23 -28.91 5.29
CA ASP A 128 -16.47 -28.18 4.28
C ASP A 128 -15.19 -28.95 3.90
N GLU A 129 -15.05 -29.25 2.61
CA GLU A 129 -13.96 -30.06 2.05
C GLU A 129 -12.55 -29.59 2.44
N MET A 130 -12.37 -28.27 2.62
CA MET A 130 -11.07 -27.67 2.89
C MET A 130 -10.85 -27.43 4.38
N TYR A 131 -11.87 -26.86 5.04
CA TYR A 131 -11.72 -26.34 6.39
C TYR A 131 -12.39 -27.21 7.47
N ASP A 132 -13.27 -28.15 7.13
CA ASP A 132 -13.95 -29.06 8.06
C ASP A 132 -14.08 -30.51 7.54
N LYS A 133 -12.94 -31.12 7.16
CA LYS A 133 -12.90 -32.49 6.61
C LYS A 133 -13.52 -33.56 7.50
N GLU A 134 -13.36 -33.42 8.81
CA GLU A 134 -13.87 -34.37 9.81
C GLU A 134 -15.36 -34.18 10.12
N CYS A 135 -16.05 -33.24 9.44
CA CYS A 135 -17.47 -32.97 9.66
C CYS A 135 -17.81 -32.64 11.12
N GLU A 136 -16.94 -31.95 11.85
CA GLU A 136 -17.18 -31.62 13.27
C GLU A 136 -18.16 -30.46 13.40
N GLY A 137 -18.16 -29.53 12.45
CA GLY A 137 -18.89 -28.26 12.51
C GLY A 137 -18.26 -27.27 13.50
N GLY A 138 -18.82 -26.05 13.56
CA GLY A 138 -18.37 -25.00 14.48
C GLY A 138 -17.03 -24.34 14.12
N LYS A 139 -16.48 -24.61 12.94
CA LYS A 139 -15.23 -23.99 12.46
C LYS A 139 -15.52 -22.61 11.87
N SER A 140 -14.55 -21.70 11.99
CA SER A 140 -14.64 -20.35 11.42
C SER A 140 -13.27 -19.83 10.97
N ILE A 141 -13.29 -18.92 10.00
CA ILE A 141 -12.09 -18.20 9.54
C ILE A 141 -12.11 -16.81 10.18
N PRO A 142 -11.04 -16.40 10.90
CA PRO A 142 -10.97 -15.05 11.45
C PRO A 142 -10.77 -14.03 10.31
N PHE A 143 -11.63 -13.02 10.27
CA PHE A 143 -11.54 -11.91 9.33
C PHE A 143 -11.40 -10.59 10.09
N HIS A 144 -10.26 -9.91 9.93
CA HIS A 144 -10.04 -8.60 10.52
C HIS A 144 -10.68 -7.51 9.67
N ARG A 145 -11.43 -6.61 10.30
CA ARG A 145 -11.99 -5.45 9.60
C ARG A 145 -10.90 -4.43 9.32
N ALA A 146 -11.00 -3.82 8.14
CA ALA A 146 -10.14 -2.73 7.71
C ALA A 146 -10.19 -1.54 8.66
N GLY A 147 -9.08 -0.80 8.72
CA GLY A 147 -9.01 0.52 9.33
C GLY A 147 -10.01 1.50 8.73
N TYR A 148 -10.46 2.43 9.57
CA TYR A 148 -11.45 3.44 9.21
C TYR A 148 -11.11 4.77 9.89
N ASP A 149 -11.69 5.87 9.41
CA ASP A 149 -11.52 7.17 10.04
C ASP A 149 -12.29 7.20 11.37
N ARG A 150 -11.56 7.40 12.47
CA ARG A 150 -12.07 7.45 13.84
C ARG A 150 -13.07 8.59 14.08
N LYS A 151 -13.10 9.61 13.20
CA LYS A 151 -14.10 10.69 13.23
C LYS A 151 -15.46 10.27 12.66
N THR A 152 -15.54 9.10 12.02
CA THR A 152 -16.73 8.54 11.39
C THR A 152 -17.21 7.27 12.12
N GLY A 153 -18.38 6.75 11.74
CA GLY A 153 -18.91 5.50 12.29
C GLY A 153 -19.51 5.64 13.69
N GLN A 154 -19.93 6.85 14.07
CA GLN A 154 -20.54 7.15 15.38
C GLN A 154 -22.03 7.51 15.28
N SER A 155 -22.53 7.82 14.08
CA SER A 155 -23.94 8.17 13.88
C SER A 155 -24.40 7.85 12.45
N PRO A 156 -25.72 7.70 12.20
CA PRO A 156 -26.26 7.47 10.86
C PRO A 156 -25.94 8.58 9.84
N ASN A 157 -25.69 9.81 10.31
CA ASN A 157 -25.30 10.94 9.46
C ASN A 157 -23.80 10.96 9.14
N SER A 158 -22.99 10.20 9.87
CA SER A 158 -21.56 10.01 9.63
C SER A 158 -21.22 8.52 9.79
N PRO A 159 -21.70 7.68 8.86
CA PRO A 159 -21.40 6.25 8.87
C PRO A 159 -19.90 6.02 8.66
N ARG A 160 -19.44 4.81 8.96
CA ARG A 160 -18.01 4.46 8.95
C ARG A 160 -17.39 4.62 7.56
N GLU A 161 -16.27 5.32 7.47
CA GLU A 161 -15.48 5.49 6.25
C GLU A 161 -14.12 4.79 6.30
N GLN A 162 -13.84 3.95 5.31
CA GLN A 162 -12.55 3.26 5.19
C GLN A 162 -11.48 4.23 4.69
N ILE A 163 -10.26 4.07 5.21
CA ILE A 163 -9.12 4.89 4.85
C ILE A 163 -8.25 4.18 3.82
N ASN A 164 -7.70 4.95 2.89
CA ASN A 164 -6.71 4.47 1.93
C ASN A 164 -5.30 4.69 2.49
N ARG A 165 -4.52 3.62 2.66
CA ARG A 165 -3.16 3.68 3.24
C ARG A 165 -2.07 4.03 2.22
N VAL A 166 -2.45 4.23 0.96
CA VAL A 166 -1.60 4.74 -0.11
C VAL A 166 -2.22 6.00 -0.72
N SER A 167 -1.46 6.72 -1.53
CA SER A 167 -2.02 7.79 -2.35
C SER A 167 -2.97 7.18 -3.40
N SER A 168 -3.96 7.94 -3.86
CA SER A 168 -4.84 7.50 -4.95
C SER A 168 -4.29 7.85 -6.34
N TRP A 169 -3.07 8.37 -6.39
CA TRP A 169 -2.38 8.77 -7.61
C TRP A 169 -1.52 7.61 -8.13
N ILE A 170 -1.30 7.57 -9.44
CA ILE A 170 -0.26 6.72 -10.04
C ILE A 170 1.02 7.57 -10.05
N ASP A 171 1.76 7.53 -8.96
CA ASP A 171 2.90 8.40 -8.65
C ASP A 171 4.20 7.63 -8.36
N GLY A 172 4.19 6.31 -8.55
CA GLY A 172 5.28 5.42 -8.25
C GLY A 172 5.43 5.10 -6.77
N SER A 173 4.41 5.33 -5.93
CA SER A 173 4.47 5.07 -4.48
C SER A 173 4.81 3.63 -4.12
N PHE A 174 4.53 2.64 -4.97
CA PHE A 174 4.97 1.26 -4.74
C PHE A 174 6.51 1.09 -4.81
N ILE A 175 7.22 2.00 -5.49
CA ILE A 175 8.69 2.06 -5.55
C ILE A 175 9.20 3.04 -4.51
N TYR A 176 8.62 4.23 -4.48
CA TYR A 176 9.15 5.38 -3.73
C TYR A 176 8.52 5.53 -2.34
N SER A 177 7.63 4.63 -1.93
CA SER A 177 6.82 4.73 -0.71
C SER A 177 5.91 5.96 -0.71
N THR A 178 5.07 6.02 0.32
CA THR A 178 4.26 7.20 0.65
C THR A 178 4.82 8.03 1.80
N SER A 179 5.91 7.55 2.42
CA SER A 179 6.60 8.24 3.52
C SER A 179 7.98 8.70 3.08
N GLU A 180 8.26 10.00 3.26
CA GLU A 180 9.57 10.58 2.97
C GLU A 180 10.67 9.97 3.86
N ALA A 181 10.36 9.61 5.10
CA ALA A 181 11.31 8.93 5.98
C ALA A 181 11.69 7.55 5.40
N TRP A 182 10.70 6.83 4.87
CA TRP A 182 10.90 5.51 4.27
C TRP A 182 11.73 5.58 2.98
N VAL A 183 11.40 6.51 2.07
CA VAL A 183 12.17 6.68 0.83
C VAL A 183 13.61 7.09 1.13
N ASN A 184 13.83 7.98 2.10
CA ASN A 184 15.17 8.40 2.49
C ASN A 184 15.97 7.24 3.10
N ALA A 185 15.33 6.35 3.86
CA ALA A 185 15.98 5.15 4.37
C ALA A 185 16.39 4.15 3.26
N MET A 186 15.68 4.14 2.13
CA MET A 186 16.00 3.29 0.98
C MET A 186 17.04 3.90 0.03
N ARG A 187 17.26 5.22 0.06
CA ARG A 187 18.17 5.92 -0.87
C ARG A 187 19.63 5.79 -0.45
N SER A 188 20.52 5.65 -1.42
CA SER A 188 21.97 5.64 -1.19
C SER A 188 22.54 7.05 -1.00
N PHE A 189 21.81 8.06 -1.50
CA PHE A 189 22.25 9.44 -1.67
C PHE A 189 23.55 9.60 -2.49
N LYS A 190 23.93 8.56 -3.25
CA LYS A 190 25.07 8.57 -4.17
C LYS A 190 24.53 8.42 -5.58
N ASN A 191 24.84 9.37 -6.46
CA ASN A 191 24.41 9.36 -7.86
C ASN A 191 22.88 9.20 -8.07
N GLY A 192 22.06 9.52 -7.07
CA GLY A 192 20.60 9.39 -7.14
C GLY A 192 20.07 7.95 -7.11
N THR A 193 20.84 6.98 -6.62
CA THR A 193 20.41 5.57 -6.59
C THR A 193 19.73 5.16 -5.29
N PHE A 194 19.04 4.01 -5.33
CA PHE A 194 18.65 3.27 -4.13
C PHE A 194 19.82 2.46 -3.55
N LEU A 195 19.69 2.08 -2.28
CA LEU A 195 20.55 1.10 -1.66
C LEU A 195 20.35 -0.27 -2.32
N SER A 196 21.45 -0.90 -2.70
CA SER A 196 21.49 -2.25 -3.26
C SER A 196 22.24 -3.19 -2.33
N ASP A 197 22.02 -4.49 -2.51
CA ASP A 197 22.86 -5.52 -1.96
C ASP A 197 24.30 -5.46 -2.54
N GLU A 198 25.17 -6.34 -2.04
CA GLU A 198 26.57 -6.43 -2.47
C GLU A 198 26.71 -6.75 -3.98
N THR A 199 25.71 -7.43 -4.56
CA THR A 199 25.70 -7.76 -5.99
C THR A 199 25.27 -6.60 -6.88
N GLY A 200 24.66 -5.56 -6.30
CA GLY A 200 24.10 -4.42 -7.03
C GLY A 200 22.82 -4.73 -7.81
N LYS A 201 22.26 -5.94 -7.67
CA LYS A 201 21.10 -6.40 -8.45
C LYS A 201 19.79 -6.31 -7.69
N TRP A 202 19.85 -6.37 -6.36
CA TRP A 202 18.66 -6.46 -5.53
C TRP A 202 18.60 -5.32 -4.50
N PRO A 203 17.40 -4.92 -4.07
CA PRO A 203 17.25 -4.04 -2.92
C PRO A 203 17.85 -4.66 -1.65
N VAL A 204 18.27 -3.79 -0.72
CA VAL A 204 18.75 -4.24 0.59
C VAL A 204 17.65 -4.97 1.38
N ARG A 205 18.05 -5.93 2.21
CA ARG A 205 17.13 -6.62 3.13
C ARG A 205 16.62 -5.66 4.21
N ASN A 206 15.37 -5.82 4.60
CA ASN A 206 14.78 -5.04 5.69
C ASN A 206 15.30 -5.52 7.05
N THR A 207 16.37 -4.89 7.56
CA THR A 207 16.95 -5.16 8.89
C THR A 207 16.83 -3.99 9.85
N ARG A 208 16.26 -2.87 9.39
CA ARG A 208 16.18 -1.62 10.16
C ARG A 208 14.73 -1.24 10.37
N MET A 209 14.40 -0.82 11.58
CA MET A 209 13.11 -0.22 11.86
C MET A 209 13.15 1.24 11.38
N VAL A 210 12.19 1.61 10.54
CA VAL A 210 11.92 3.00 10.18
C VAL A 210 10.56 3.31 10.76
N LEU A 211 10.48 4.34 11.60
CA LEU A 211 9.21 4.80 12.17
C LEU A 211 8.35 5.37 11.03
N ARG A 212 7.11 4.88 10.94
CA ARG A 212 6.10 5.35 9.99
C ARG A 212 5.29 6.47 10.62
#